data_AF-A0A523U3Y3-F1
#
_entry.id   AF-A0A523U3Y3-F1
#
_cell.length_a   1.000
_cell.length_b   1.000
_cell.length_c   1.000
_cell.angle_alpha   90.00
_cell.angle_beta   90.00
_cell.angle_gamma   90.00
#
_symmetry.space_group_name_H-M   'P 1'
#
loop_
_entity.id
_entity.type
_entity.pdbx_description
1 polymer ?
#
loop_
_entity_poly.entity_id
_entity_poly.type
_entity_poly.pdbx_seq_one_letter_code
_entity_poly.pdbx_strand_id
1 'polypeptide(L)'
;MAGSNGCLNKGMKALAITVALIFILVLPLTLLGRDLANVIFSPASVSGILRSRLLESGFVNNIAAESFLSERWFDAMDMGGGELKPMFQYLSSAEREEILTTLMPPEWVDAQLDNVIHSFFTWVESEQPEPRIAVDLVPLKEGLLKGGLRRIIDTLIDSWPSCTTDEIEIMREELMRTGEIPIEVCEPPEPYRSQVLDFAVAELGFLVRGQPDKIPLIDSLDASPAEVTEFKEQFRFLRSVMMWGWFLPASLLGVIMILVICSMRDIGQWWGIPLLVGGLLSIMFIGIVSAGRADLVGDSLADFAPKGTPLYRAFEIALLGFLVAVTRLAFFHASLITAAGLALWLITRQMSKRTKLQIIPEPEPSDVVPTEQISGIPALPPVPPLGSGPDDEEGPPSGIFG
;
A
#
# COMPACT_ATOMS: atom_id res chain seq x y z
N MET A 1 -40.81 -44.82 -15.08
CA MET A 1 -39.86 -44.76 -13.95
C MET A 1 -38.43 -44.68 -14.48
N ALA A 2 -37.88 -43.47 -14.65
CA ALA A 2 -36.46 -43.30 -14.95
C ALA A 2 -35.70 -43.21 -13.62
N GLY A 3 -34.94 -44.26 -13.29
CA GLY A 3 -34.14 -44.30 -12.06
C GLY A 3 -33.00 -43.30 -12.13
N SER A 4 -33.20 -42.10 -11.56
CA SER A 4 -32.16 -41.09 -11.33
C SER A 4 -31.19 -41.56 -10.23
N ASN A 5 -30.45 -42.63 -10.53
CA ASN A 5 -29.26 -43.03 -9.79
C ASN A 5 -28.19 -41.99 -10.13
N GLY A 6 -28.20 -40.89 -9.36
CA GLY A 6 -27.51 -39.65 -9.72
C GLY A 6 -26.05 -39.84 -10.11
N CYS A 7 -25.63 -39.12 -11.16
CA CYS A 7 -24.40 -39.34 -11.95
C CYS A 7 -23.06 -39.33 -11.19
N LEU A 8 -23.03 -39.07 -9.89
CA LEU A 8 -21.81 -39.10 -9.09
C LEU A 8 -21.63 -40.42 -8.34
N ASN A 9 -20.62 -41.17 -8.77
CA ASN A 9 -19.96 -42.18 -7.95
C ASN A 9 -19.58 -41.58 -6.58
N LYS A 10 -19.71 -42.37 -5.50
CA LYS A 10 -19.35 -41.96 -4.12
C LYS A 10 -17.94 -41.35 -4.03
N GLY A 11 -17.00 -41.86 -4.84
CA GLY A 11 -15.63 -41.32 -4.93
C GLY A 11 -15.56 -39.85 -5.38
N MET A 12 -16.37 -39.44 -6.38
CA MET A 12 -16.39 -38.05 -6.86
C MET A 12 -16.94 -37.08 -5.79
N LYS A 13 -17.93 -37.52 -5.00
CA LYS A 13 -18.45 -36.72 -3.87
C LYS A 13 -17.41 -36.54 -2.77
N ALA A 14 -16.67 -37.60 -2.44
CA ALA A 14 -15.57 -37.53 -1.47
C ALA A 14 -14.49 -36.55 -1.96
N LEU A 15 -14.07 -36.65 -3.22
CA LEU A 15 -13.10 -35.74 -3.83
C LEU A 15 -13.58 -34.28 -3.78
N ALA A 16 -14.82 -34.00 -4.16
CA ALA A 16 -15.37 -32.65 -4.15
C ALA A 16 -15.46 -32.06 -2.72
N ILE A 17 -15.76 -32.87 -1.70
CA ILE A 17 -15.70 -32.45 -0.29
C ILE A 17 -14.27 -32.08 0.09
N THR A 18 -13.28 -32.90 -0.26
CA THR A 18 -11.86 -32.59 -0.01
C THR A 18 -11.43 -31.29 -0.68
N VAL A 19 -11.78 -31.08 -1.96
CA VAL A 19 -11.47 -29.83 -2.69
C VAL A 19 -12.18 -28.62 -2.05
N ALA A 20 -13.42 -28.77 -1.59
CA ALA A 20 -14.15 -27.72 -0.88
C ALA A 20 -13.51 -27.37 0.49
N LEU A 21 -12.98 -28.34 1.23
CA LEU A 21 -12.24 -28.10 2.47
C LEU A 21 -10.92 -27.36 2.19
N ILE A 22 -10.18 -27.76 1.14
CA ILE A 22 -8.96 -27.06 0.71
C ILE A 22 -9.30 -25.61 0.31
N PHE A 23 -10.37 -25.39 -0.46
CA PHE A 23 -10.85 -24.05 -0.82
C PHE A 23 -11.10 -23.19 0.41
N ILE A 24 -11.84 -23.72 1.41
CA ILE A 24 -12.16 -22.99 2.65
C ILE A 24 -10.88 -22.57 3.40
N LEU A 25 -9.86 -23.43 3.45
CA LEU A 25 -8.59 -23.14 4.13
C LEU A 25 -7.66 -22.19 3.36
N VAL A 26 -7.65 -22.27 2.02
CA VAL A 26 -6.79 -21.46 1.14
C VAL A 26 -7.35 -20.05 0.92
N LEU A 27 -8.67 -19.87 0.99
CA LEU A 27 -9.32 -18.59 0.71
C LEU A 27 -8.85 -17.44 1.64
N PRO A 28 -8.77 -17.58 2.99
CA PRO A 28 -8.29 -16.51 3.86
C PRO A 28 -6.87 -16.04 3.53
N LEU A 29 -5.97 -16.99 3.26
CA LEU A 29 -4.56 -16.73 2.97
C LEU A 29 -4.38 -16.00 1.63
N THR A 30 -5.08 -16.46 0.59
CA THR A 30 -4.99 -15.88 -0.75
C THR A 30 -5.72 -14.54 -0.87
N LEU A 31 -6.79 -14.33 -0.11
CA LEU A 31 -7.48 -13.03 -0.01
C LEU A 31 -6.60 -12.01 0.73
N LEU A 32 -6.07 -12.36 1.90
CA LEU A 32 -5.17 -11.49 2.64
C LEU A 32 -3.91 -11.18 1.82
N GLY A 33 -3.33 -12.18 1.15
CA GLY A 33 -2.18 -11.99 0.26
C GLY A 33 -2.47 -11.01 -0.88
N ARG A 34 -3.62 -11.16 -1.56
CA ARG A 34 -4.03 -10.24 -2.64
C ARG A 34 -4.19 -8.81 -2.12
N ASP A 35 -4.82 -8.62 -0.97
CA ASP A 35 -5.08 -7.27 -0.44
C ASP A 35 -3.85 -6.63 0.19
N LEU A 36 -2.95 -7.44 0.78
CA LEU A 36 -1.61 -7.04 1.16
C LEU A 36 -0.81 -6.58 -0.08
N ALA A 37 -0.92 -7.29 -1.21
CA ALA A 37 -0.28 -6.88 -2.46
C ALA A 37 -0.85 -5.59 -3.05
N ASN A 38 -2.17 -5.43 -3.04
CA ASN A 38 -2.84 -4.22 -3.53
C ASN A 38 -2.42 -2.95 -2.76
N VAL A 39 -2.04 -3.08 -1.48
CA VAL A 39 -1.60 -1.97 -0.65
C VAL A 39 -0.09 -1.79 -0.71
N ILE A 40 0.70 -2.84 -0.47
CA ILE A 40 2.18 -2.73 -0.35
C ILE A 40 2.85 -2.54 -1.71
N PHE A 41 2.32 -3.11 -2.80
CA PHE A 41 2.90 -2.95 -4.14
C PHE A 41 2.24 -1.85 -4.98
N SER A 42 1.48 -0.96 -4.35
CA SER A 42 0.87 0.21 -4.97
C SER A 42 1.64 1.48 -4.55
N PRO A 43 2.37 2.15 -5.46
CA PRO A 43 3.14 3.36 -5.13
C PRO A 43 2.28 4.45 -4.49
N ALA A 44 1.06 4.65 -5.00
CA ALA A 44 0.11 5.63 -4.48
C ALA A 44 -0.42 5.27 -3.07
N SER A 45 -0.57 3.97 -2.77
CA SER A 45 -0.99 3.52 -1.44
C SER A 45 0.15 3.62 -0.43
N VAL A 46 1.38 3.29 -0.83
CA VAL A 46 2.59 3.43 -0.02
C VAL A 46 2.86 4.90 0.31
N SER A 47 2.86 5.79 -0.70
CA SER A 47 2.98 7.24 -0.51
C SER A 47 1.87 7.78 0.41
N GLY A 48 0.60 7.50 0.11
CA GLY A 48 -0.53 7.99 0.91
C GLY A 48 -0.48 7.54 2.38
N ILE A 49 -0.03 6.31 2.65
CA ILE A 49 0.16 5.80 4.01
C ILE A 49 1.35 6.49 4.68
N LEU A 50 2.51 6.62 4.02
CA LEU A 50 3.68 7.24 4.61
C LEU A 50 3.48 8.75 4.85
N ARG A 51 2.82 9.47 3.93
CA ARG A 51 2.40 10.88 4.09
C ARG A 51 1.51 11.06 5.32
N SER A 52 0.39 10.33 5.38
CA SER A 52 -0.59 10.43 6.48
C SER A 52 -0.12 9.84 7.82
N ARG A 53 1.03 9.16 7.86
CA ARG A 53 1.56 8.55 9.08
C ARG A 53 2.86 9.18 9.56
N LEU A 54 3.78 9.61 8.68
CA LEU A 54 5.07 10.19 9.06
C LEU A 54 5.07 11.72 9.02
N LEU A 55 4.34 12.36 8.09
CA LEU A 55 4.26 13.82 8.03
C LEU A 55 3.21 14.35 9.01
N GLU A 56 1.98 13.84 8.96
CA GLU A 56 0.87 14.29 9.83
C GLU A 56 1.11 14.02 11.33
N SER A 57 1.98 13.08 11.69
CA SER A 57 2.35 12.80 13.09
C SER A 57 3.45 13.73 13.63
N GLY A 58 3.99 14.64 12.80
CA GLY A 58 5.16 15.44 13.13
C GLY A 58 6.44 14.61 13.30
N PHE A 59 6.43 13.33 12.92
CA PHE A 59 7.54 12.40 13.15
C PHE A 59 8.83 12.84 12.45
N VAL A 60 8.74 13.34 11.22
CA VAL A 60 9.90 13.89 10.50
C VAL A 60 10.45 15.13 11.23
N ASN A 61 9.61 16.04 11.68
CA ASN A 61 10.03 17.23 12.43
C ASN A 61 10.70 16.86 13.76
N ASN A 62 10.17 15.85 14.46
CA ASN A 62 10.75 15.34 15.70
C ASN A 62 12.12 14.69 15.47
N ILE A 63 12.27 13.84 14.44
CA ILE A 63 13.59 13.29 14.07
C ILE A 63 14.55 14.39 13.65
N ALA A 64 14.09 15.35 12.86
CA ALA A 64 14.91 16.47 12.41
C ALA A 64 15.43 17.27 13.61
N ALA A 65 14.56 17.63 14.56
CA ALA A 65 14.93 18.30 15.80
C ALA A 65 15.90 17.48 16.67
N GLU A 66 15.61 16.18 16.90
CA GLU A 66 16.49 15.29 17.69
C GLU A 66 17.86 15.10 17.03
N SER A 67 17.92 15.00 15.69
CA SER A 67 19.14 14.73 14.93
C SER A 67 19.99 16.00 14.74
N PHE A 68 19.35 17.13 14.44
CA PHE A 68 20.00 18.43 14.28
C PHE A 68 20.64 18.93 15.59
N LEU A 69 20.02 18.59 16.74
CA LEU A 69 20.58 18.89 18.06
C LEU A 69 21.44 17.75 18.64
N SER A 70 21.69 16.68 17.87
CA SER A 70 22.53 15.58 18.33
C SER A 70 24.02 15.96 18.28
N GLU A 71 24.80 15.49 19.25
CA GLU A 71 26.24 15.77 19.32
C GLU A 71 26.96 15.37 18.03
N ARG A 72 26.54 14.26 17.41
CA ARG A 72 27.06 13.78 16.11
C ARG A 72 26.93 14.77 14.96
N TRP A 73 25.89 15.62 14.95
CA TRP A 73 25.75 16.63 13.90
C TRP A 73 26.77 17.75 14.09
N PHE A 74 26.96 18.18 15.33
CA PHE A 74 28.00 19.16 15.68
C PHE A 74 29.41 18.60 15.43
N ASP A 75 29.69 17.36 15.84
CA ASP A 75 30.97 16.67 15.59
C ASP A 75 31.29 16.57 14.10
N ALA A 76 30.28 16.34 13.25
CA ALA A 76 30.44 16.25 11.80
C ALA A 76 30.61 17.62 11.10
N MET A 77 30.27 18.72 11.78
CA MET A 77 30.43 20.09 11.27
C MET A 77 31.57 20.87 11.94
N ASP A 78 32.42 20.22 12.73
CA ASP A 78 33.66 20.83 13.25
C ASP A 78 34.67 21.06 12.10
N MET A 79 34.46 22.14 11.37
CA MET A 79 35.28 22.56 10.23
C MET A 79 36.38 23.56 10.63
N GLY A 80 36.71 23.70 11.93
CA GLY A 80 37.72 24.68 12.34
C GLY A 80 37.96 24.92 13.83
N GLY A 81 37.45 24.09 14.74
CA GLY A 81 37.68 24.22 16.19
C GLY A 81 36.73 25.19 16.92
N GLY A 82 35.56 25.47 16.33
CA GLY A 82 34.49 26.24 16.95
C GLY A 82 33.34 25.33 17.37
N GLU A 83 33.04 25.24 18.66
CA GLU A 83 31.83 24.56 19.12
C GLU A 83 30.60 25.33 18.61
N LEU A 84 29.87 24.77 17.65
CA LEU A 84 28.59 25.33 17.17
C LEU A 84 27.44 25.08 18.18
N LYS A 85 27.57 24.08 19.04
CA LYS A 85 26.55 23.64 20.01
C LYS A 85 26.03 24.76 20.94
N PRO A 86 26.88 25.66 21.50
CA PRO A 86 26.41 26.79 22.30
C PRO A 86 25.57 27.81 21.52
N MET A 87 25.75 27.95 20.20
CA MET A 87 24.97 28.91 19.40
C MET A 87 23.48 28.52 19.32
N PHE A 88 23.18 27.23 19.28
CA PHE A 88 21.81 26.70 19.18
C PHE A 88 21.14 26.50 20.55
N GLN A 89 21.86 26.67 21.66
CA GLN A 89 21.33 26.38 23.01
C GLN A 89 20.23 27.36 23.45
N TYR A 90 20.28 28.60 22.94
CA TYR A 90 19.36 29.68 23.32
C TYR A 90 18.04 29.67 22.55
N LEU A 91 17.98 29.00 21.39
CA LEU A 91 16.75 28.89 20.59
C LEU A 91 15.61 28.27 21.39
N SER A 92 14.47 28.94 21.42
CA SER A 92 13.18 28.39 21.88
C SER A 92 12.67 27.30 20.94
N SER A 93 11.65 26.55 21.39
CA SER A 93 11.03 25.51 20.56
C SER A 93 10.42 26.05 19.26
N ALA A 94 9.91 27.29 19.26
CA ALA A 94 9.29 27.90 18.09
C ALA A 94 10.35 28.32 17.04
N GLU A 95 11.47 28.90 17.49
CA GLU A 95 12.57 29.30 16.60
C GLU A 95 13.27 28.07 16.00
N ARG A 96 13.38 26.97 16.76
CA ARG A 96 13.83 25.67 16.22
C ARG A 96 12.88 25.17 15.13
N GLU A 97 11.58 25.26 15.33
CA GLU A 97 10.59 24.86 14.32
C GLU A 97 10.65 25.76 13.07
N GLU A 98 10.86 27.07 13.22
CA GLU A 98 11.07 28.00 12.10
C GLU A 98 12.35 27.69 11.31
N ILE A 99 13.47 27.42 12.00
CA ILE A 99 14.73 27.02 11.36
C ILE A 99 14.56 25.68 10.64
N LEU A 100 13.94 24.68 11.27
CA LEU A 100 13.72 23.35 10.67
C LEU A 100 12.77 23.40 9.47
N THR A 101 11.68 24.18 9.53
CA THR A 101 10.76 24.35 8.39
C THR A 101 11.37 25.18 7.26
N THR A 102 12.36 26.04 7.55
CA THR A 102 13.16 26.74 6.54
C THR A 102 14.23 25.83 5.92
N LEU A 103 14.83 24.93 6.71
CA LEU A 103 15.82 23.94 6.27
C LEU A 103 15.22 22.72 5.55
N MET A 104 13.97 22.36 5.85
CA MET A 104 13.23 21.27 5.22
C MET A 104 11.75 21.65 5.09
N PRO A 105 11.39 22.46 4.07
CA PRO A 105 10.00 22.80 3.80
C PRO A 105 9.15 21.53 3.63
N PRO A 106 7.95 21.46 4.23
CA PRO A 106 7.13 20.25 4.21
C PRO A 106 6.77 19.81 2.79
N GLU A 107 6.60 20.75 1.85
CA GLU A 107 6.34 20.47 0.44
C GLU A 107 7.56 19.83 -0.26
N TRP A 108 8.78 20.18 0.15
CA TRP A 108 9.99 19.54 -0.35
C TRP A 108 10.14 18.12 0.21
N VAL A 109 9.96 17.94 1.52
CA VAL A 109 10.00 16.60 2.15
C VAL A 109 9.00 15.66 1.48
N ASP A 110 7.79 16.16 1.22
CA ASP A 110 6.72 15.41 0.59
C ASP A 110 7.04 15.02 -0.86
N ALA A 111 7.60 15.96 -1.65
CA ALA A 111 8.08 15.68 -3.00
C ALA A 111 9.23 14.66 -3.02
N GLN A 112 10.16 14.71 -2.05
CA GLN A 112 11.24 13.72 -1.95
C GLN A 112 10.70 12.33 -1.58
N LEU A 113 9.72 12.24 -0.67
CA LEU A 113 9.09 10.98 -0.31
C LEU A 113 8.42 10.33 -1.52
N ASP A 114 7.65 11.09 -2.31
CA ASP A 114 7.04 10.61 -3.55
C ASP A 114 8.09 10.18 -4.58
N ASN A 115 9.15 10.98 -4.78
CA ASN A 115 10.23 10.67 -5.71
C ASN A 115 10.99 9.39 -5.33
N VAL A 116 11.28 9.19 -4.04
CA VAL A 116 11.98 7.99 -3.53
C VAL A 116 11.11 6.74 -3.73
N ILE A 117 9.83 6.79 -3.35
CA ILE A 117 8.89 5.68 -3.51
C ILE A 117 8.70 5.34 -4.99
N HIS A 118 8.48 6.35 -5.84
CA HIS A 118 8.33 6.15 -7.27
C HIS A 118 9.60 5.53 -7.89
N SER A 119 10.77 6.07 -7.56
CA SER A 119 12.06 5.56 -8.06
C SER A 119 12.32 4.11 -7.62
N PHE A 120 11.96 3.75 -6.38
CA PHE A 120 12.04 2.37 -5.90
C PHE A 120 11.16 1.42 -6.72
N PHE A 121 9.88 1.74 -6.90
CA PHE A 121 8.98 0.90 -7.68
C PHE A 121 9.37 0.82 -9.16
N THR A 122 9.80 1.94 -9.76
CA THR A 122 10.33 1.97 -11.13
C THR A 122 11.58 1.10 -11.25
N TRP A 123 12.51 1.13 -10.30
CA TRP A 123 13.67 0.23 -10.31
C TRP A 123 13.23 -1.23 -10.22
N VAL A 124 12.36 -1.59 -9.27
CA VAL A 124 11.83 -2.95 -9.10
C VAL A 124 11.19 -3.46 -10.40
N GLU A 125 10.47 -2.62 -11.13
CA GLU A 125 9.80 -2.99 -12.39
C GLU A 125 10.72 -2.96 -13.62
N SER A 126 11.79 -2.16 -13.63
CA SER A 126 12.77 -2.04 -14.73
C SER A 126 13.76 -3.21 -14.83
N GLU A 127 14.46 -3.38 -15.94
CA GLU A 127 15.60 -4.33 -16.05
C GLU A 127 16.95 -3.79 -15.52
N GLN A 128 16.97 -2.66 -14.82
CA GLN A 128 18.22 -2.11 -14.26
C GLN A 128 18.68 -2.95 -13.05
N PRO A 129 19.95 -3.37 -12.94
CA PRO A 129 20.40 -4.15 -11.78
C PRO A 129 20.34 -3.32 -10.50
N GLU A 130 20.78 -2.06 -10.54
CA GLU A 130 20.96 -1.20 -9.37
C GLU A 130 19.89 -0.09 -9.25
N PRO A 131 19.38 0.22 -8.05
CA PRO A 131 18.41 1.29 -7.82
C PRO A 131 19.06 2.67 -7.87
N ARG A 132 18.66 3.49 -8.84
CA ARG A 132 19.07 4.90 -8.96
C ARG A 132 18.15 5.82 -8.15
N ILE A 133 18.14 5.62 -6.84
CA ILE A 133 17.32 6.41 -5.90
C ILE A 133 18.19 7.52 -5.31
N ALA A 134 17.79 8.78 -5.52
CA ALA A 134 18.50 9.95 -5.00
C ALA A 134 17.53 11.02 -4.51
N VAL A 135 17.95 11.78 -3.50
CA VAL A 135 17.25 12.96 -2.99
C VAL A 135 17.72 14.19 -3.77
N ASP A 136 16.78 14.99 -4.26
CA ASP A 136 17.06 16.23 -4.99
C ASP A 136 17.15 17.44 -4.05
N LEU A 137 18.37 17.98 -3.91
CA LEU A 137 18.65 19.14 -3.07
C LEU A 137 18.47 20.47 -3.79
N VAL A 138 18.30 20.51 -5.12
CA VAL A 138 18.21 21.77 -5.88
C VAL A 138 17.13 22.72 -5.34
N PRO A 139 15.87 22.28 -5.10
CA PRO A 139 14.84 23.18 -4.59
C PRO A 139 15.18 23.74 -3.20
N LEU A 140 15.82 22.94 -2.36
CA LEU A 140 16.26 23.35 -1.02
C LEU A 140 17.42 24.35 -1.09
N LYS A 141 18.47 24.04 -1.86
CA LYS A 141 19.60 24.95 -2.12
C LYS A 141 19.10 26.29 -2.65
N GLU A 142 18.17 26.30 -3.60
CA GLU A 142 17.56 27.52 -4.12
C GLU A 142 16.76 28.28 -3.06
N GLY A 143 15.94 27.61 -2.24
CA GLY A 143 15.18 28.25 -1.16
C GLY A 143 16.07 28.91 -0.11
N LEU A 144 17.12 28.21 0.30
CA LEU A 144 18.14 28.72 1.23
C LEU A 144 18.87 29.94 0.65
N LEU A 145 19.35 29.86 -0.59
CA LEU A 145 20.08 30.95 -1.25
C LEU A 145 19.21 32.16 -1.63
N LYS A 146 17.88 31.99 -1.80
CA LYS A 146 16.93 33.09 -2.08
C LYS A 146 16.48 33.85 -0.82
N GLY A 147 16.96 33.46 0.36
CA GLY A 147 16.69 34.18 1.62
C GLY A 147 16.52 33.30 2.85
N GLY A 148 16.35 31.98 2.68
CA GLY A 148 16.23 31.04 3.81
C GLY A 148 17.44 31.08 4.75
N LEU A 149 18.67 31.18 4.22
CA LEU A 149 19.88 31.37 5.03
C LEU A 149 19.82 32.62 5.89
N ARG A 150 19.38 33.75 5.30
CA ARG A 150 19.29 35.02 6.04
C ARG A 150 18.28 34.90 7.17
N ARG A 151 17.11 34.29 6.93
CA ARG A 151 16.12 34.03 8.00
C ARG A 151 16.71 33.17 9.12
N ILE A 152 17.32 32.03 8.79
CA ILE A 152 17.89 31.11 9.78
C ILE A 152 18.92 31.82 10.68
N ILE A 153 19.79 32.66 10.10
CA ILE A 153 20.82 33.37 10.85
C ILE A 153 20.27 34.56 11.63
N ASP A 154 19.29 35.28 11.09
CA ASP A 154 18.58 36.36 11.80
C ASP A 154 17.88 35.79 13.06
N THR A 155 17.12 34.69 12.90
CA THR A 155 16.49 33.93 14.02
C THR A 155 17.52 33.38 15.02
N LEU A 156 18.70 32.94 14.56
CA LEU A 156 19.76 32.44 15.44
C LEU A 156 20.35 33.57 16.29
N ILE A 157 20.69 34.70 15.66
CA ILE A 157 21.25 35.88 16.34
C ILE A 157 20.25 36.47 17.33
N ASP A 158 18.97 36.59 16.94
CA ASP A 158 17.89 37.13 17.81
C ASP A 158 17.62 36.25 19.04
N SER A 159 17.99 34.97 19.01
CA SER A 159 17.88 34.08 20.17
C SER A 159 18.98 34.28 21.21
N TRP A 160 20.10 34.92 20.84
CA TRP A 160 21.25 35.08 21.73
C TRP A 160 21.01 36.14 22.81
N PRO A 161 21.64 36.03 24.00
CA PRO A 161 21.55 37.06 25.02
C PRO A 161 22.25 38.34 24.55
N SER A 162 21.69 39.52 24.81
CA SER A 162 22.33 40.79 24.42
C SER A 162 23.74 40.95 24.99
N CYS A 163 24.70 41.31 24.15
CA CYS A 163 26.11 41.47 24.56
C CYS A 163 26.29 42.52 25.67
N THR A 164 27.22 42.26 26.58
CA THR A 164 27.71 43.23 27.56
C THR A 164 28.62 44.27 26.91
N THR A 165 28.82 45.41 27.57
CA THR A 165 29.71 46.48 27.09
C THR A 165 31.14 46.00 26.84
N ASP A 166 31.63 45.06 27.67
CA ASP A 166 33.00 44.55 27.59
C ASP A 166 33.16 43.60 26.37
N GLU A 167 32.18 42.71 26.13
CA GLU A 167 32.12 41.84 24.93
C GLU A 167 32.02 42.67 23.63
N ILE A 168 31.22 43.74 23.63
CA ILE A 168 31.11 44.68 22.49
C ILE A 168 32.47 45.34 22.19
N GLU A 169 33.24 45.69 23.21
CA GLU A 169 34.57 46.29 23.03
C GLU A 169 35.60 45.27 22.52
N ILE A 170 35.58 44.03 23.03
CA ILE A 170 36.41 42.92 22.50
C ILE A 170 36.10 42.65 21.03
N MET A 171 34.82 42.56 20.68
CA MET A 171 34.37 42.36 19.29
C MET A 171 34.82 43.51 18.37
N ARG A 172 34.78 44.75 18.87
CA ARG A 172 35.28 45.94 18.16
C ARG A 172 36.80 45.91 17.97
N GLU A 173 37.56 45.53 18.99
CA GLU A 173 39.02 45.45 18.91
C GLU A 173 39.48 44.35 17.94
N GLU A 174 38.86 43.17 17.97
CA GLU A 174 39.21 42.07 17.07
C GLU A 174 38.83 42.34 15.61
N LEU A 175 37.63 42.87 15.35
CA LEU A 175 37.23 43.28 13.99
C LEU A 175 38.21 44.31 13.39
N MET A 176 38.76 45.20 14.21
CA MET A 176 39.79 46.17 13.80
C MET A 176 41.18 45.54 13.61
N ARG A 177 41.46 44.38 14.21
CA ARG A 177 42.77 43.70 14.19
C ARG A 177 42.89 42.63 13.11
N THR A 178 41.90 41.77 13.00
CA THR A 178 41.88 40.62 12.06
C THR A 178 41.00 40.88 10.84
N GLY A 179 39.98 41.73 10.96
CA GLY A 179 38.89 41.84 9.99
C GLY A 179 37.84 40.72 10.10
N GLU A 180 38.00 39.84 11.11
CA GLU A 180 37.10 38.73 11.41
C GLU A 180 36.33 39.05 12.70
N ILE A 181 35.06 38.67 12.77
CA ILE A 181 34.25 38.89 13.98
C ILE A 181 34.35 37.61 14.84
N PRO A 182 34.89 37.69 16.08
CA PRO A 182 34.86 36.55 16.98
C PRO A 182 33.39 36.21 17.30
N ILE A 183 32.99 34.97 17.03
CA ILE A 183 31.61 34.52 17.30
C ILE A 183 31.48 34.15 18.78
N GLU A 184 31.55 35.18 19.63
CA GLU A 184 31.07 35.10 21.02
C GLU A 184 29.53 35.02 20.99
N VAL A 185 28.93 34.18 21.83
CA VAL A 185 27.50 33.83 21.72
C VAL A 185 26.62 34.85 22.44
N CYS A 186 26.61 36.07 21.91
CA CYS A 186 25.76 37.17 22.37
C CYS A 186 25.22 37.97 21.16
N GLU A 187 24.04 38.57 21.30
CA GLU A 187 23.41 39.40 20.26
C GLU A 187 24.15 40.76 20.15
N PRO A 188 24.84 41.03 19.03
CA PRO A 188 25.60 42.27 18.84
C PRO A 188 24.68 43.46 18.50
N PRO A 189 24.99 44.68 18.94
CA PRO A 189 24.24 45.87 18.54
C PRO A 189 24.56 46.29 17.09
N GLU A 190 23.69 47.11 16.48
CA GLU A 190 24.03 47.78 15.23
C GLU A 190 25.18 48.80 15.43
N PRO A 191 26.12 48.94 14.47
CA PRO A 191 26.11 48.36 13.12
C PRO A 191 26.77 46.98 12.99
N TYR A 192 27.11 46.31 14.09
CA TYR A 192 27.83 45.02 14.04
C TYR A 192 26.89 43.85 13.70
N ARG A 193 25.63 43.89 14.17
CA ARG A 193 24.59 42.89 13.84
C ARG A 193 24.45 42.63 12.35
N SER A 194 24.28 43.70 11.56
CA SER A 194 24.17 43.61 10.11
C SER A 194 25.43 43.04 9.45
N GLN A 195 26.63 43.36 9.96
CA GLN A 195 27.90 42.79 9.47
C GLN A 195 28.05 41.30 9.78
N VAL A 196 27.71 40.85 11.00
CA VAL A 196 27.70 39.42 11.39
C VAL A 196 26.73 38.64 10.51
N LEU A 197 25.51 39.16 10.34
CA LEU A 197 24.47 38.54 9.52
C LEU A 197 24.92 38.38 8.06
N ASP A 198 25.43 39.45 7.44
CA ASP A 198 25.87 39.41 6.04
C ASP A 198 27.10 38.50 5.84
N PHE A 199 28.04 38.48 6.79
CA PHE A 199 29.19 37.57 6.78
C PHE A 199 28.76 36.09 6.89
N ALA A 200 27.96 35.74 7.89
CA ALA A 200 27.49 34.37 8.11
C ALA A 200 26.62 33.86 6.95
N VAL A 201 25.78 34.72 6.36
CA VAL A 201 24.99 34.39 5.15
C VAL A 201 25.88 34.20 3.92
N ALA A 202 26.95 34.98 3.77
CA ALA A 202 27.90 34.80 2.67
C ALA A 202 28.65 33.45 2.79
N GLU A 203 29.14 33.13 3.99
CA GLU A 203 29.91 31.90 4.25
C GLU A 203 29.05 30.64 4.13
N LEU A 204 27.88 30.60 4.80
CA LEU A 204 26.91 29.50 4.60
C LEU A 204 26.42 29.43 3.15
N GLY A 205 26.31 30.57 2.47
CA GLY A 205 25.98 30.63 1.05
C GLY A 205 27.06 30.00 0.16
N PHE A 206 28.33 30.04 0.54
CA PHE A 206 29.40 29.30 -0.12
C PHE A 206 29.29 27.80 0.14
N LEU A 207 29.10 27.39 1.41
CA LEU A 207 28.95 25.99 1.79
C LEU A 207 27.73 25.32 1.12
N VAL A 208 26.56 25.96 1.10
CA VAL A 208 25.35 25.46 0.43
C VAL A 208 25.55 25.29 -1.08
N ARG A 209 26.28 26.20 -1.74
CA ARG A 209 26.61 26.06 -3.17
C ARG A 209 27.53 24.88 -3.45
N GLY A 210 28.46 24.59 -2.53
CA GLY A 210 29.42 23.48 -2.64
C GLY A 210 28.79 22.09 -2.48
N GLN A 211 27.61 21.98 -1.86
CA GLN A 211 26.91 20.69 -1.73
C GLN A 211 26.45 20.15 -3.09
N PRO A 212 26.45 18.81 -3.29
CA PRO A 212 25.95 18.21 -4.53
C PRO A 212 24.45 18.49 -4.72
N ASP A 213 24.02 18.58 -5.97
CA ASP A 213 22.60 18.81 -6.31
C ASP A 213 21.72 17.59 -5.99
N LYS A 214 22.31 16.39 -5.94
CA LYS A 214 21.61 15.14 -5.64
C LYS A 214 22.47 14.26 -4.73
N ILE A 215 21.84 13.65 -3.72
CA ILE A 215 22.48 12.66 -2.84
C ILE A 215 21.91 11.28 -3.17
N PRO A 216 22.73 10.30 -3.63
CA PRO A 216 22.28 8.93 -3.81
C PRO A 216 22.02 8.28 -2.45
N LEU A 217 20.89 7.57 -2.31
CA LEU A 217 20.51 6.92 -1.05
C LEU A 217 21.05 5.49 -0.90
N ILE A 218 21.52 4.88 -1.99
CA ILE A 218 21.89 3.45 -2.03
C ILE A 218 23.39 3.25 -1.92
N ASP A 219 24.21 4.21 -2.38
CA ASP A 219 25.67 4.17 -2.30
C ASP A 219 26.22 4.11 -0.85
N SER A 220 25.36 4.31 0.15
CA SER A 220 25.64 4.16 1.59
C SER A 220 25.26 2.79 2.18
N LEU A 221 24.66 1.90 1.39
CA LEU A 221 24.36 0.52 1.79
C LEU A 221 25.49 -0.39 1.30
N ASP A 222 26.20 -1.04 2.23
CA ASP A 222 27.22 -2.08 1.97
C ASP A 222 26.62 -3.40 1.43
N ALA A 223 25.59 -3.33 0.59
CA ALA A 223 24.95 -4.46 -0.06
C ALA A 223 25.66 -4.80 -1.37
N SER A 224 25.99 -6.07 -1.60
CA SER A 224 26.57 -6.49 -2.88
C SER A 224 25.53 -6.41 -4.01
N PRO A 225 25.95 -6.17 -5.27
CA PRO A 225 25.04 -6.17 -6.42
C PRO A 225 24.27 -7.48 -6.60
N ALA A 226 24.80 -8.60 -6.10
CA ALA A 226 24.14 -9.89 -6.08
C ALA A 226 22.95 -9.92 -5.11
N GLU A 227 23.13 -9.46 -3.87
CA GLU A 227 22.06 -9.38 -2.86
C GLU A 227 20.95 -8.41 -3.29
N VAL A 228 21.32 -7.27 -3.90
CA VAL A 228 20.37 -6.29 -4.46
C VAL A 228 19.54 -6.91 -5.60
N THR A 229 20.16 -7.73 -6.45
CA THR A 229 19.47 -8.46 -7.54
C THR A 229 18.57 -9.57 -6.99
N GLU A 230 19.05 -10.36 -6.02
CA GLU A 230 18.27 -11.42 -5.38
C GLU A 230 17.03 -10.83 -4.67
N PHE A 231 17.20 -9.77 -3.88
CA PHE A 231 16.08 -9.07 -3.23
C PHE A 231 15.03 -8.62 -4.24
N LYS A 232 15.46 -8.07 -5.39
CA LYS A 232 14.57 -7.65 -6.48
C LYS A 232 13.78 -8.82 -7.08
N GLU A 233 14.44 -9.95 -7.34
CA GLU A 233 13.78 -11.16 -7.84
C GLU A 233 12.79 -11.74 -6.82
N GLN A 234 13.19 -11.84 -5.55
CA GLN A 234 12.32 -12.27 -4.46
C GLN A 234 11.09 -11.34 -4.32
N PHE A 235 11.27 -10.02 -4.41
CA PHE A 235 10.19 -9.04 -4.34
C PHE A 235 9.22 -9.15 -5.54
N ARG A 236 9.75 -9.33 -6.76
CA ARG A 236 8.94 -9.60 -7.98
C ARG A 236 8.16 -10.90 -7.86
N PHE A 237 8.80 -11.96 -7.37
CA PHE A 237 8.17 -13.26 -7.17
C PHE A 237 7.06 -13.18 -6.12
N LEU A 238 7.34 -12.57 -4.95
CA LEU A 238 6.37 -12.38 -3.88
C LEU A 238 5.16 -11.57 -4.35
N ARG A 239 5.37 -10.44 -5.04
CA ARG A 239 4.31 -9.65 -5.69
C ARG A 239 3.48 -10.49 -6.64
N SER A 240 4.13 -11.32 -7.46
CA SER A 240 3.45 -12.21 -8.41
C SER A 240 2.61 -13.27 -7.69
N VAL A 241 3.17 -13.99 -6.72
CA VAL A 241 2.45 -15.02 -5.94
C VAL A 241 1.25 -14.42 -5.22
N MET A 242 1.38 -13.23 -4.64
CA MET A 242 0.29 -12.57 -3.92
C MET A 242 -0.78 -12.00 -4.87
N MET A 243 -0.38 -11.40 -6.00
CA MET A 243 -1.29 -10.82 -6.99
C MET A 243 -2.05 -11.87 -7.81
N TRP A 244 -1.42 -13.02 -8.11
CA TRP A 244 -2.03 -14.12 -8.86
C TRP A 244 -2.59 -15.24 -7.96
N GLY A 245 -2.27 -15.25 -6.67
CA GLY A 245 -2.67 -16.31 -5.73
C GLY A 245 -4.18 -16.53 -5.59
N TRP A 246 -5.01 -15.51 -5.85
CA TRP A 246 -6.47 -15.64 -5.84
C TRP A 246 -7.03 -16.50 -6.99
N PHE A 247 -6.25 -16.80 -8.03
CA PHE A 247 -6.64 -17.78 -9.04
C PHE A 247 -6.63 -19.23 -8.50
N LEU A 248 -5.93 -19.50 -7.40
CA LEU A 248 -5.94 -20.82 -6.75
C LEU A 248 -7.32 -21.18 -6.17
N PRO A 249 -7.96 -20.39 -5.27
CA PRO A 249 -9.32 -20.68 -4.83
C PRO A 249 -10.32 -20.64 -5.99
N ALA A 250 -10.14 -19.76 -6.99
CA ALA A 250 -11.02 -19.73 -8.17
C ALA A 250 -10.94 -21.04 -9.00
N SER A 251 -9.73 -21.60 -9.18
CA SER A 251 -9.56 -22.87 -9.91
C SER A 251 -10.08 -24.06 -9.10
N LEU A 252 -9.91 -24.09 -7.77
CA LEU A 252 -10.52 -25.09 -6.89
C LEU A 252 -12.07 -25.06 -6.99
N LEU A 253 -12.66 -23.87 -7.02
CA LEU A 253 -14.11 -23.67 -7.21
C LEU A 253 -14.58 -24.19 -8.59
N GLY A 254 -13.77 -23.97 -9.64
CA GLY A 254 -13.98 -24.53 -10.98
C GLY A 254 -13.85 -26.05 -11.04
N VAL A 255 -12.93 -26.66 -10.30
CA VAL A 255 -12.83 -28.13 -10.16
C VAL A 255 -14.06 -28.70 -9.46
N ILE A 256 -14.56 -28.06 -8.40
CA ILE A 256 -15.82 -28.44 -7.75
C ILE A 256 -17.00 -28.38 -8.75
N MET A 257 -17.02 -27.37 -9.63
CA MET A 257 -18.04 -27.26 -10.67
C MET A 257 -18.02 -28.44 -11.64
N ILE A 258 -16.86 -28.76 -12.22
CA ILE A 258 -16.71 -29.87 -13.16
C ILE A 258 -17.06 -31.21 -12.50
N LEU A 259 -16.75 -31.39 -11.21
CA LEU A 259 -16.98 -32.65 -10.50
C LEU A 259 -18.44 -32.89 -10.07
N VAL A 260 -19.23 -31.85 -9.78
CA VAL A 260 -20.52 -32.02 -9.09
C VAL A 260 -21.71 -31.29 -9.70
N ILE A 261 -21.52 -30.25 -10.51
CA ILE A 261 -22.66 -29.45 -11.00
C ILE A 261 -23.37 -30.18 -12.14
N CYS A 262 -24.36 -30.99 -11.77
CA CYS A 262 -25.34 -31.59 -12.68
C CYS A 262 -26.68 -30.83 -12.69
N SER A 263 -26.96 -30.03 -11.65
CA SER A 263 -28.17 -29.21 -11.53
C SER A 263 -27.87 -27.81 -11.02
N MET A 264 -28.69 -26.83 -11.41
CA MET A 264 -28.70 -25.47 -10.83
C MET A 264 -28.87 -25.48 -9.30
N ARG A 265 -29.51 -26.52 -8.74
CA ARG A 265 -29.62 -26.72 -7.29
C ARG A 265 -28.28 -27.05 -6.64
N ASP A 266 -27.43 -27.81 -7.32
CA ASP A 266 -26.13 -28.23 -6.81
C ASP A 266 -25.18 -27.04 -6.70
N ILE A 267 -25.26 -26.07 -7.62
CA ILE A 267 -24.45 -24.84 -7.62
C ILE A 267 -24.48 -24.14 -6.24
N GLY A 268 -25.66 -23.83 -5.73
CA GLY A 268 -25.78 -23.10 -4.46
C GLY A 268 -25.46 -23.92 -3.21
N GLN A 269 -25.38 -25.25 -3.32
CA GLN A 269 -24.87 -26.11 -2.25
C GLN A 269 -23.34 -26.20 -2.30
N TRP A 270 -22.77 -26.45 -3.48
CA TRP A 270 -21.34 -26.73 -3.65
C TRP A 270 -20.47 -25.49 -3.87
N TRP A 271 -21.03 -24.35 -4.27
CA TRP A 271 -20.36 -23.05 -4.26
C TRP A 271 -20.84 -22.18 -3.09
N GLY A 272 -22.16 -22.12 -2.84
CA GLY A 272 -22.72 -21.25 -1.81
C GLY A 272 -22.22 -21.57 -0.40
N ILE A 273 -22.14 -22.85 -0.01
CA ILE A 273 -21.65 -23.24 1.32
C ILE A 273 -20.14 -22.98 1.46
N PRO A 274 -19.24 -23.40 0.54
CA PRO A 274 -17.82 -23.08 0.67
C PRO A 274 -17.50 -21.59 0.62
N LEU A 275 -18.18 -20.79 -0.21
CA LEU A 275 -18.03 -19.33 -0.23
C LEU A 275 -18.48 -18.69 1.10
N LEU A 276 -19.62 -19.13 1.65
CA LEU A 276 -20.13 -18.64 2.93
C LEU A 276 -19.18 -18.99 4.08
N VAL A 277 -18.76 -20.25 4.19
CA VAL A 277 -17.89 -20.74 5.28
C VAL A 277 -16.48 -20.17 5.15
N GLY A 278 -15.91 -20.16 3.95
CA GLY A 278 -14.59 -19.57 3.69
C GLY A 278 -14.57 -18.05 3.88
N GLY A 279 -15.65 -17.36 3.50
CA GLY A 279 -15.81 -15.92 3.75
C GLY A 279 -15.88 -15.59 5.25
N LEU A 280 -16.69 -16.33 6.02
CA LEU A 280 -16.76 -16.20 7.48
C LEU A 280 -15.42 -16.53 8.15
N LEU A 281 -14.73 -17.59 7.70
CA LEU A 281 -13.39 -17.95 8.19
C LEU A 281 -12.37 -16.85 7.88
N SER A 282 -12.46 -16.21 6.71
CA SER A 282 -11.62 -15.07 6.34
C SER A 282 -11.87 -13.88 7.26
N ILE A 283 -13.14 -13.52 7.51
CA ILE A 283 -13.51 -12.45 8.46
C ILE A 283 -12.95 -12.75 9.86
N MET A 284 -13.08 -13.99 10.35
CA MET A 284 -12.55 -14.40 11.64
C MET A 284 -11.02 -14.27 11.70
N PHE A 285 -10.32 -14.74 10.67
CA PHE A 285 -8.86 -14.67 10.57
C PHE A 285 -8.36 -13.22 10.53
N ILE A 286 -8.98 -12.36 9.73
CA ILE A 286 -8.68 -10.92 9.66
C ILE A 286 -8.95 -10.23 11.01
N GLY A 287 -10.01 -10.64 11.72
CA GLY A 287 -10.32 -10.17 13.07
C GLY A 287 -9.21 -10.50 14.08
N ILE A 288 -8.67 -11.72 14.04
CA ILE A 288 -7.54 -12.15 14.88
C ILE A 288 -6.28 -11.33 14.58
N VAL A 289 -5.92 -11.18 13.30
CA VAL A 289 -4.75 -10.39 12.87
C VAL A 289 -4.90 -8.91 13.28
N SER A 290 -6.11 -8.35 13.14
CA SER A 290 -6.41 -6.96 13.55
C SER A 290 -6.34 -6.74 15.06
N ALA A 291 -6.71 -7.76 15.86
CA ALA A 291 -6.60 -7.72 17.31
C ALA A 291 -5.15 -7.83 17.79
N GLY A 292 -4.36 -8.77 17.24
CA GLY A 292 -2.95 -8.98 17.58
C GLY A 292 -1.97 -8.01 16.93
N ARG A 293 -2.45 -6.94 16.25
CA ARG A 293 -1.60 -6.07 15.41
C ARG A 293 -0.44 -5.40 16.15
N ALA A 294 -0.62 -5.03 17.41
CA ALA A 294 0.42 -4.34 18.18
C ALA A 294 1.57 -5.30 18.52
N ASP A 295 1.24 -6.50 18.97
CA ASP A 295 2.20 -7.56 19.30
C ASP A 295 2.93 -8.03 18.02
N LEU A 296 2.19 -8.30 16.94
CA LEU A 296 2.76 -8.68 15.64
C LEU A 296 3.75 -7.64 15.10
N VAL A 297 3.43 -6.35 15.20
CA VAL A 297 4.34 -5.25 14.80
C VAL A 297 5.55 -5.19 15.74
N GLY A 298 5.32 -5.22 17.05
CA GLY A 298 6.38 -5.08 18.05
C GLY A 298 7.36 -6.25 18.13
N ASP A 299 6.92 -7.45 17.76
CA ASP A 299 7.79 -8.63 17.63
C ASP A 299 8.53 -8.60 16.29
N SER A 300 7.83 -8.37 15.17
CA SER A 300 8.48 -8.30 13.84
C SER A 300 9.58 -7.22 13.79
N LEU A 301 9.34 -6.05 14.41
CA LEU A 301 10.31 -4.94 14.41
C LEU A 301 11.44 -5.10 15.42
N ALA A 302 11.31 -5.98 16.42
CA ALA A 302 12.38 -6.21 17.40
C ALA A 302 13.65 -6.76 16.76
N ASP A 303 13.51 -7.53 15.67
CA ASP A 303 14.62 -8.11 14.91
C ASP A 303 15.27 -7.09 13.95
N PHE A 304 14.55 -6.05 13.52
CA PHE A 304 15.04 -5.04 12.56
C PHE A 304 15.66 -3.80 13.22
N ALA A 305 15.11 -3.33 14.34
CA ALA A 305 15.55 -2.09 14.99
C ALA A 305 15.45 -2.17 16.51
N PRO A 306 16.45 -1.65 17.26
CA PRO A 306 16.35 -1.59 18.72
C PRO A 306 15.13 -0.77 19.17
N LYS A 307 14.33 -1.35 20.06
CA LYS A 307 13.12 -0.71 20.61
C LYS A 307 13.46 0.64 21.23
N GLY A 308 12.70 1.67 20.85
CA GLY A 308 12.89 3.05 21.32
C GLY A 308 13.75 3.93 20.41
N THR A 309 14.45 3.37 19.41
CA THR A 309 15.10 4.20 18.38
C THR A 309 14.06 4.97 17.54
N PRO A 310 14.40 6.15 16.99
CA PRO A 310 13.48 6.86 16.11
C PRO A 310 13.10 6.03 14.87
N LEU A 311 14.06 5.27 14.31
CA LEU A 311 13.83 4.35 13.19
C LEU A 311 12.79 3.27 13.51
N TYR A 312 12.85 2.66 14.70
CA TYR A 312 11.83 1.71 15.17
C TYR A 312 10.44 2.35 15.19
N ARG A 313 10.31 3.58 15.72
CA ARG A 313 9.03 4.31 15.73
C ARG A 313 8.53 4.62 14.31
N ALA A 314 9.42 4.95 13.37
CA ALA A 314 9.08 5.17 11.96
C ALA A 314 8.39 3.94 11.37
N PHE A 315 9.04 2.78 11.52
CA PHE A 315 8.53 1.52 10.99
C PHE A 315 7.28 1.04 11.71
N GLU A 316 7.16 1.24 13.02
CA GLU A 316 5.95 0.94 13.79
C GLU A 316 4.75 1.75 13.28
N ILE A 317 4.91 3.06 13.14
CA ILE A 317 3.90 3.99 12.63
C ILE A 317 3.49 3.64 11.19
N ALA A 318 4.45 3.34 10.32
CA ALA A 318 4.20 2.93 8.94
C ALA A 318 3.50 1.56 8.86
N LEU A 319 4.00 0.54 9.56
CA LEU A 319 3.50 -0.84 9.52
C LEU A 319 2.08 -0.95 10.10
N LEU A 320 1.77 -0.21 11.17
CA LEU A 320 0.40 -0.05 11.66
C LEU A 320 -0.51 0.60 10.61
N GLY A 321 -0.01 1.59 9.88
CA GLY A 321 -0.70 2.20 8.73
C GLY A 321 -1.05 1.17 7.64
N PHE A 322 -0.07 0.37 7.22
CA PHE A 322 -0.24 -0.71 6.25
C PHE A 322 -1.23 -1.78 6.73
N LEU A 323 -1.10 -2.27 7.97
CA LEU A 323 -2.01 -3.27 8.53
C LEU A 323 -3.46 -2.77 8.59
N VAL A 324 -3.69 -1.50 8.96
CA VAL A 324 -5.05 -0.91 8.96
C VAL A 324 -5.63 -0.81 7.55
N ALA A 325 -4.83 -0.42 6.55
CA ALA A 325 -5.28 -0.36 5.16
C ALA A 325 -5.63 -1.76 4.61
N VAL A 326 -4.75 -2.74 4.83
CA VAL A 326 -4.92 -4.13 4.37
C VAL A 326 -6.11 -4.80 5.05
N THR A 327 -6.21 -4.72 6.38
CA THR A 327 -7.32 -5.35 7.11
C THR A 327 -8.68 -4.75 6.74
N ARG A 328 -8.75 -3.44 6.46
CA ARG A 328 -9.98 -2.80 5.96
C ARG A 328 -10.40 -3.32 4.59
N LEU A 329 -9.46 -3.44 3.64
CA LEU A 329 -9.73 -3.96 2.30
C LEU A 329 -10.11 -5.45 2.33
N ALA A 330 -9.35 -6.25 3.08
CA ALA A 330 -9.60 -7.67 3.26
C ALA A 330 -10.97 -7.94 3.92
N PHE A 331 -11.35 -7.15 4.93
CA PHE A 331 -12.66 -7.27 5.57
C PHE A 331 -13.80 -6.98 4.58
N PHE A 332 -13.63 -5.99 3.69
CA PHE A 332 -14.60 -5.68 2.64
C PHE A 332 -14.75 -6.83 1.63
N HIS A 333 -13.64 -7.38 1.10
CA HIS A 333 -13.70 -8.51 0.16
C HIS A 333 -14.25 -9.79 0.82
N ALA A 334 -13.84 -10.10 2.05
CA ALA A 334 -14.35 -11.25 2.78
C ALA A 334 -15.87 -11.12 3.07
N SER A 335 -16.34 -9.91 3.38
CA SER A 335 -17.78 -9.61 3.53
C SER A 335 -18.55 -9.80 2.22
N LEU A 336 -18.00 -9.33 1.09
CA LEU A 336 -18.60 -9.49 -0.24
C LEU A 336 -18.72 -10.97 -0.64
N ILE A 337 -17.67 -11.76 -0.41
CA ILE A 337 -17.67 -13.22 -0.69
C ILE A 337 -18.68 -13.94 0.23
N THR A 338 -18.73 -13.57 1.51
CA THR A 338 -19.71 -14.10 2.47
C THR A 338 -21.14 -13.83 2.01
N ALA A 339 -21.43 -12.60 1.58
CA ALA A 339 -22.74 -12.19 1.07
C ALA A 339 -23.10 -12.92 -0.24
N ALA A 340 -22.15 -13.09 -1.15
CA ALA A 340 -22.34 -13.85 -2.40
C ALA A 340 -22.64 -15.33 -2.12
N GLY A 341 -21.91 -15.97 -1.20
CA GLY A 341 -22.16 -17.34 -0.75
C GLY A 341 -23.55 -17.51 -0.13
N LEU A 342 -23.94 -16.57 0.74
CA LEU A 342 -25.27 -16.54 1.35
C LEU A 342 -26.38 -16.38 0.31
N ALA A 343 -26.21 -15.46 -0.65
CA ALA A 343 -27.19 -15.23 -1.71
C ALA A 343 -27.39 -16.46 -2.60
N LEU A 344 -26.30 -17.10 -3.05
CA LEU A 344 -26.35 -18.34 -3.84
C LEU A 344 -27.06 -19.48 -3.09
N TRP A 345 -26.79 -19.63 -1.79
CA TRP A 345 -27.45 -20.61 -0.94
C TRP A 345 -28.96 -20.32 -0.76
N LEU A 346 -29.34 -19.05 -0.55
CA LEU A 346 -30.74 -18.66 -0.39
C LEU A 346 -31.55 -18.83 -1.68
N ILE A 347 -31.02 -18.38 -2.82
CA ILE A 347 -31.66 -18.48 -4.14
C ILE A 347 -31.95 -19.95 -4.49
N THR A 348 -30.94 -20.82 -4.39
CA THR A 348 -31.11 -22.25 -4.69
C THR A 348 -32.04 -22.97 -3.71
N ARG A 349 -32.02 -22.59 -2.42
CA ARG A 349 -32.98 -23.08 -1.42
C ARG A 349 -34.41 -22.64 -1.76
N GLN A 350 -34.62 -21.44 -2.31
CA GLN A 350 -35.94 -20.94 -2.72
C GLN A 350 -36.43 -21.64 -4.00
N MET A 351 -35.56 -21.82 -5.01
CA MET A 351 -35.88 -22.58 -6.23
C MET A 351 -36.28 -24.03 -5.89
N SER A 352 -35.54 -24.68 -4.99
CA SER A 352 -35.86 -26.05 -4.54
C SER A 352 -37.22 -26.17 -3.85
N LYS A 353 -37.78 -25.10 -3.27
CA LYS A 353 -39.15 -25.12 -2.71
C LYS A 353 -40.20 -25.06 -3.81
N ARG A 354 -40.00 -24.22 -4.85
CA ARG A 354 -40.97 -24.04 -5.95
C ARG A 354 -41.18 -25.33 -6.75
N THR A 355 -40.10 -26.05 -7.09
CA THR A 355 -40.19 -27.33 -7.83
C THR A 355 -41.05 -28.38 -7.12
N LYS A 356 -41.11 -28.36 -5.78
CA LYS A 356 -41.88 -29.34 -5.00
C LYS A 356 -43.40 -29.04 -4.95
N LEU A 357 -43.82 -27.84 -5.36
CA LEU A 357 -45.22 -27.40 -5.34
C LEU A 357 -45.97 -27.64 -6.65
N GLN A 358 -45.27 -27.93 -7.75
CA GLN A 358 -45.88 -28.24 -9.06
C GLN A 358 -46.19 -29.72 -9.29
N ILE A 359 -45.79 -30.61 -8.36
CA ILE A 359 -46.31 -31.97 -8.32
C ILE A 359 -47.70 -31.91 -7.66
N ILE A 360 -48.66 -31.35 -8.38
CA ILE A 360 -50.09 -31.58 -8.09
C ILE A 360 -50.28 -33.10 -8.22
N PRO A 361 -50.83 -33.79 -7.21
CA PRO A 361 -51.13 -35.21 -7.36
C PRO A 361 -52.07 -35.35 -8.55
N GLU A 362 -51.64 -36.12 -9.55
CA GLU A 362 -52.49 -36.57 -10.64
C GLU A 362 -53.74 -37.18 -10.00
N PRO A 363 -54.96 -36.69 -10.32
CA PRO A 363 -56.16 -37.08 -9.59
C PRO A 363 -56.30 -38.60 -9.66
N GLU A 364 -56.50 -39.20 -8.49
CA GLU A 364 -56.66 -40.63 -8.33
C GLU A 364 -57.67 -41.14 -9.37
N PRO A 365 -57.35 -42.19 -10.16
CA PRO A 365 -58.17 -42.57 -11.30
C PRO A 365 -59.56 -43.03 -10.82
N SER A 366 -60.51 -42.10 -10.94
CA SER A 366 -61.95 -42.33 -10.73
C SER A 366 -62.38 -43.57 -11.47
N ASP A 367 -63.21 -44.39 -10.80
CA ASP A 367 -63.59 -45.71 -11.27
C ASP A 367 -64.05 -45.77 -12.74
N VAL A 368 -63.58 -46.84 -13.38
CA VAL A 368 -63.96 -47.39 -14.68
C VAL A 368 -65.33 -46.92 -15.20
N VAL A 369 -65.31 -45.98 -16.17
CA VAL A 369 -66.41 -45.81 -17.12
C VAL A 369 -66.15 -46.74 -18.31
N PRO A 370 -67.11 -47.58 -18.75
CA PRO A 370 -66.90 -48.49 -19.87
C PRO A 370 -66.66 -47.74 -21.20
N THR A 371 -65.59 -48.12 -21.91
CA THR A 371 -65.26 -47.56 -23.23
C THR A 371 -66.24 -48.06 -24.29
N GLU A 372 -67.18 -47.22 -24.71
CA GLU A 372 -68.00 -47.46 -25.89
C GLU A 372 -67.15 -47.29 -27.17
N GLN A 373 -67.18 -48.29 -28.06
CA GLN A 373 -66.37 -48.30 -29.29
C GLN A 373 -66.93 -47.33 -30.34
N ILE A 374 -66.45 -46.08 -30.35
CA ILE A 374 -66.65 -45.18 -31.50
C ILE A 374 -65.58 -45.48 -32.55
N SER A 375 -65.93 -46.36 -33.48
CA SER A 375 -65.16 -46.64 -34.69
C SER A 375 -65.46 -45.59 -35.77
N GLY A 376 -64.43 -44.96 -36.34
CA GLY A 376 -64.57 -44.12 -37.53
C GLY A 376 -63.97 -42.72 -37.43
N ILE A 377 -62.65 -42.61 -37.67
CA ILE A 377 -62.03 -41.37 -38.15
C ILE A 377 -61.29 -41.72 -39.46
N PRO A 378 -61.61 -41.06 -40.60
CA PRO A 378 -61.02 -41.39 -41.88
C PRO A 378 -59.56 -40.93 -42.00
N ALA A 379 -58.80 -41.60 -42.87
CA ALA A 379 -57.38 -41.36 -43.08
C ALA A 379 -57.08 -39.95 -43.65
N LEU A 380 -56.03 -39.33 -43.12
CA LEU A 380 -55.46 -38.09 -43.66
C LEU A 380 -54.73 -38.35 -45.01
N PRO A 381 -54.80 -37.42 -45.98
CA PRO A 381 -54.13 -37.55 -47.27
C PRO A 381 -52.60 -37.39 -47.15
N PRO A 382 -51.82 -37.89 -48.14
CA PRO A 382 -50.36 -37.88 -48.09
C PRO A 382 -49.76 -36.48 -48.19
N VAL A 383 -48.69 -36.25 -47.44
CA VAL A 383 -47.89 -35.01 -47.45
C VAL A 383 -46.99 -34.98 -48.70
N PRO A 384 -46.95 -33.89 -49.49
CA PRO A 384 -46.08 -33.75 -50.65
C PRO A 384 -44.59 -33.58 -50.26
N PRO A 385 -43.65 -33.90 -51.16
CA PRO A 385 -42.22 -33.98 -50.85
C PRO A 385 -41.53 -32.62 -50.69
N LEU A 386 -40.34 -32.65 -50.07
CA LEU A 386 -39.45 -31.51 -49.82
C LEU A 386 -39.24 -30.64 -51.07
N GLY A 387 -39.47 -29.34 -50.92
CA GLY A 387 -38.92 -28.33 -51.81
C GLY A 387 -37.48 -28.02 -51.43
N SER A 388 -36.54 -28.26 -52.35
CA SER A 388 -35.20 -27.68 -52.30
C SER A 388 -35.27 -26.18 -52.60
N GLY A 389 -35.00 -25.34 -51.59
CA GLY A 389 -34.70 -23.93 -51.78
C GLY A 389 -33.25 -23.74 -52.28
N PRO A 390 -32.98 -22.70 -53.07
CA PRO A 390 -31.71 -22.56 -53.79
C PRO A 390 -30.57 -22.00 -52.93
N ASP A 391 -29.37 -22.03 -53.52
CA ASP A 391 -28.22 -21.20 -53.20
C ASP A 391 -28.54 -19.68 -53.32
N ASP A 392 -27.50 -18.85 -53.17
CA ASP A 392 -27.46 -17.36 -53.15
C ASP A 392 -27.47 -16.76 -51.73
N GLU A 393 -26.66 -15.76 -51.36
CA GLU A 393 -25.54 -15.08 -52.05
C GLU A 393 -24.65 -14.36 -50.99
N GLU A 394 -23.44 -13.97 -51.39
CA GLU A 394 -22.65 -12.79 -50.95
C GLU A 394 -22.53 -12.36 -49.46
N GLY A 395 -21.27 -12.28 -49.00
CA GLY A 395 -20.80 -11.13 -48.20
C GLY A 395 -20.09 -10.09 -49.09
N PRO A 396 -19.36 -9.07 -48.58
CA PRO A 396 -19.05 -8.78 -47.18
C PRO A 396 -19.63 -7.38 -46.82
N PRO A 397 -18.93 -6.22 -46.58
CA PRO A 397 -17.55 -5.90 -46.19
C PRO A 397 -17.40 -5.41 -44.71
N SER A 398 -16.19 -5.00 -44.35
CA SER A 398 -15.77 -4.32 -43.11
C SER A 398 -16.18 -2.84 -43.00
N GLY A 399 -16.47 -2.37 -41.78
CA GLY A 399 -16.50 -0.95 -41.38
C GLY A 399 -16.36 -0.83 -39.85
N ILE A 400 -15.26 -0.26 -39.34
CA ILE A 400 -15.11 1.16 -38.96
C ILE A 400 -16.10 1.60 -37.86
N PHE A 401 -15.73 1.24 -36.63
CA PHE A 401 -15.75 2.09 -35.44
C PHE A 401 -14.42 1.76 -34.71
N GLY A 402 -13.64 2.70 -34.20
CA GLY A 402 -13.94 4.09 -33.83
C GLY A 402 -13.30 4.32 -32.48
#